data_AF-A0A424KLD1-F1
#
_entry.id   AF-A0A424KLD1-F1
#
_cell.length_a   1.000
_cell.length_b   1.000
_cell.length_c   1.000
_cell.angle_alpha   90.00
_cell.angle_beta   90.00
_cell.angle_gamma   90.00
#
_symmetry.space_group_name_H-M   'P 1'
#
loop_
_entity.id
_entity.type
_entity.pdbx_description
1 polymer ?
#
loop_
_entity_poly.entity_id
_entity_poly.type
_entity_poly.pdbx_seq_one_letter_code
_entity_poly.pdbx_strand_id
1 'polypeptide(L)'
;MISEYLKKYSYYYLTRYSVTKKKFEDILKRKISKDYFQKKISVEEKNKYVSEIPLTIEYHFKNGCFNEKNLIELKINSLIEKGYSLKKIKITLVRLSFNKEILDSTMSNLYSNESLNYDLMENFFNRSKMFINNALKKNDFKKILNKFVNMGFEYNKSLDFLKKKLNFYDYP
;
A
#
# COMPACT_ATOMS: atom_id res chain seq x y z
N MET A 1 -4.25 22.60 24.55
CA MET A 1 -5.65 22.46 24.11
C MET A 1 -5.64 22.24 22.59
N ILE A 2 -6.45 21.33 22.05
CA ILE A 2 -6.55 21.13 20.58
C ILE A 2 -7.52 22.17 20.01
N SER A 3 -7.09 22.91 18.99
CA SER A 3 -7.90 23.89 18.28
C SER A 3 -9.09 23.27 17.54
N GLU A 4 -10.14 24.06 17.36
CA GLU A 4 -11.32 23.63 16.61
C GLU A 4 -11.00 23.32 15.14
N TYR A 5 -10.01 24.02 14.57
CA TYR A 5 -9.48 23.75 13.23
C TYR A 5 -9.03 22.29 13.09
N LEU A 6 -8.16 21.81 14.00
CA LEU A 6 -7.65 20.44 13.96
C LEU A 6 -8.72 19.42 14.33
N LYS A 7 -9.59 19.71 15.30
CA LYS A 7 -10.72 18.84 15.65
C LYS A 7 -11.61 18.58 14.44
N LYS A 8 -12.10 19.64 13.80
CA LYS A 8 -13.01 19.55 12.64
C LYS A 8 -12.39 18.77 11.49
N TYR A 9 -11.14 19.06 11.16
CA TYR A 9 -10.44 18.34 10.09
C TYR A 9 -10.20 16.87 10.44
N SER A 10 -9.80 16.59 11.68
CA SER A 10 -9.53 15.23 12.14
C SER A 10 -10.78 14.37 12.15
N TYR A 11 -11.91 14.89 12.66
CA TYR A 11 -13.20 14.21 12.59
C TYR A 11 -13.64 13.95 11.15
N TYR A 12 -13.55 14.96 10.28
CA TYR A 12 -13.88 14.78 8.86
C TYR A 12 -13.03 13.67 8.21
N TYR A 13 -11.73 13.63 8.51
CA TYR A 13 -10.81 12.70 7.88
C TYR A 13 -10.95 11.27 8.42
N LEU A 14 -10.91 11.11 9.74
CA LEU A 14 -10.88 9.79 10.39
C LEU A 14 -12.22 9.06 10.33
N THR A 15 -13.33 9.77 10.09
CA THR A 15 -14.64 9.14 9.79
C THR A 15 -14.69 8.49 8.41
N ARG A 16 -13.78 8.84 7.49
CA ARG A 16 -13.78 8.36 6.10
C ARG A 16 -12.61 7.44 5.77
N TYR A 17 -11.50 7.59 6.48
CA TYR A 17 -10.24 6.93 6.13
C TYR A 17 -9.59 6.29 7.34
N SER A 18 -9.31 4.99 7.23
CA SER A 18 -8.39 4.29 8.12
C SER A 18 -6.95 4.53 7.68
N VAL A 19 -6.13 5.06 8.59
CA VAL A 19 -4.72 5.40 8.35
C VAL A 19 -3.87 5.03 9.55
N THR A 20 -2.57 4.90 9.36
CA THR A 20 -1.62 4.72 10.47
C THR A 20 -1.47 6.01 11.26
N LYS A 21 -1.03 5.91 12.51
CA LYS A 21 -0.76 7.07 13.37
C LYS A 21 0.21 8.03 12.68
N LYS A 22 1.30 7.48 12.13
CA LYS A 22 2.32 8.27 11.46
C LYS A 22 1.80 8.93 10.18
N LYS A 23 1.01 8.20 9.40
CA LYS A 23 0.44 8.74 8.16
C LYS A 23 -0.51 9.89 8.45
N PHE A 24 -1.31 9.79 9.50
CA PHE A 24 -2.22 10.85 9.90
C PHE A 24 -1.47 12.11 10.36
N GLU A 25 -0.37 11.96 11.10
CA GLU A 25 0.54 13.06 11.44
C GLU A 25 1.04 13.80 10.19
N ASP A 26 1.51 13.06 9.17
CA ASP A 26 1.97 13.63 7.90
C ASP A 26 0.84 14.35 7.13
N ILE A 27 -0.39 13.83 7.22
CA ILE A 27 -1.58 14.43 6.61
C ILE A 27 -1.91 15.78 7.27
N LEU A 28 -1.88 15.85 8.60
CA LEU A 28 -2.10 17.11 9.33
C LEU A 28 -1.03 18.15 8.95
N LYS A 29 0.25 17.77 8.95
CA LYS A 29 1.35 18.65 8.52
C LYS A 29 1.15 19.17 7.10
N ARG A 30 0.76 18.29 6.17
CA ARG A 30 0.49 18.69 4.78
C ARG A 30 -0.71 19.61 4.67
N LYS A 31 -1.78 19.36 5.43
CA LYS A 31 -2.98 20.20 5.44
C LYS A 31 -2.68 21.61 5.92
N ILE A 32 -1.98 21.74 7.05
CA ILE A 32 -1.58 23.03 7.61
C ILE A 32 -0.68 23.79 6.64
N SER A 33 0.36 23.12 6.11
CA SER A 33 1.25 23.74 5.12
C SER A 33 0.49 24.22 3.89
N LYS A 34 -0.41 23.39 3.33
CA LYS A 34 -1.22 23.75 2.17
C LYS A 34 -2.09 24.98 2.44
N ASP A 35 -2.76 25.03 3.58
CA ASP A 35 -3.63 26.15 3.93
C ASP A 35 -2.83 27.44 4.14
N TYR A 36 -1.65 27.35 4.75
CA TYR A 36 -0.73 28.48 4.88
C TYR A 36 -0.29 29.02 3.51
N PHE A 37 0.13 28.14 2.59
CA PHE A 37 0.50 28.55 1.23
C PHE A 37 -0.68 29.18 0.47
N GLN A 38 -1.90 28.75 0.76
CA GLN A 38 -3.13 29.32 0.21
C GLN A 38 -3.60 30.57 0.95
N LYS A 39 -2.81 31.10 1.90
CA LYS A 39 -3.12 32.27 2.74
C LYS A 39 -4.45 32.15 3.51
N LYS A 40 -4.88 30.92 3.81
CA LYS A 40 -6.10 30.65 4.60
C LYS A 40 -5.89 30.78 6.10
N ILE A 41 -4.63 30.69 6.53
CA ILE A 41 -4.20 30.80 7.93
C ILE A 41 -2.94 31.66 7.99
N SER A 42 -2.73 32.36 9.10
CA SER A 42 -1.53 33.15 9.37
C SER A 42 -0.32 32.28 9.72
N VAL A 43 0.86 32.90 9.83
CA VAL A 43 2.09 32.20 10.28
C VAL A 43 2.00 31.81 11.75
N GLU A 44 1.38 32.65 12.60
CA GLU A 44 1.13 32.39 14.01
C GLU A 44 0.18 31.18 14.17
N GLU A 45 -0.90 31.16 13.39
CA GLU A 45 -1.84 30.04 13.35
C GLU A 45 -1.16 28.75 12.89
N LYS A 46 -0.36 28.80 11.82
CA LYS A 46 0.43 27.66 11.36
C LYS A 46 1.30 27.10 12.48
N ASN A 47 2.06 27.94 13.16
CA ASN A 47 2.97 27.52 14.22
C ASN A 47 2.21 26.89 15.39
N LYS A 48 1.07 27.48 15.77
CA LYS A 48 0.15 26.92 16.77
C LYS A 48 -0.40 25.56 16.35
N TYR A 49 -0.93 25.42 15.13
CA TYR A 49 -1.51 24.16 14.69
C TYR A 49 -0.45 23.05 14.58
N VAL A 50 0.77 23.38 14.16
CA VAL A 50 1.87 22.41 14.12
C VAL A 50 2.23 21.92 15.53
N SER A 51 2.30 22.81 16.53
CA SER A 51 2.61 22.42 17.91
C SER A 51 1.49 21.60 18.58
N GLU A 52 0.25 21.72 18.11
CA GLU A 52 -0.89 20.94 18.59
C GLU A 52 -0.99 19.53 17.99
N ILE A 53 -0.22 19.19 16.94
CA ILE A 53 -0.30 17.88 16.27
C ILE A 53 -0.07 16.72 17.26
N PRO A 54 0.98 16.69 18.11
CA PRO A 54 1.21 15.56 19.01
C PRO A 54 0.02 15.30 19.95
N LEU A 55 -0.58 16.36 20.50
CA LEU A 55 -1.76 16.28 21.35
C LEU A 55 -2.99 15.75 20.58
N THR A 56 -3.15 16.20 19.33
CA THR A 56 -4.24 15.75 18.44
C THR A 56 -4.12 14.27 18.13
N ILE A 57 -2.90 13.81 17.79
CA ILE A 57 -2.63 12.40 17.52
C ILE A 57 -2.92 11.55 18.76
N GLU A 58 -2.47 11.98 19.94
CA GLU A 58 -2.66 11.24 21.18
C GLU A 58 -4.14 11.15 21.58
N TYR A 59 -4.91 12.23 21.39
CA TYR A 59 -6.35 12.21 21.60
C TYR A 59 -7.06 11.15 20.74
N HIS A 60 -6.77 11.12 19.44
CA HIS A 60 -7.39 10.13 18.55
C HIS A 60 -6.88 8.70 18.78
N PHE A 61 -5.63 8.55 19.22
CA PHE A 61 -5.10 7.25 19.62
C PHE A 61 -5.85 6.67 20.82
N LYS A 62 -6.06 7.46 21.88
CA LYS A 62 -6.82 7.04 23.06
C LYS A 62 -8.28 6.72 22.75
N ASN A 63 -8.86 7.38 21.75
CA ASN A 63 -10.21 7.11 21.27
C ASN A 63 -10.30 5.94 20.26
N GLY A 64 -9.21 5.17 20.08
CA GLY A 64 -9.22 3.97 19.25
C GLY A 64 -9.23 4.21 17.75
N CYS A 65 -8.92 5.42 17.26
CA CYS A 65 -8.96 5.72 15.83
C CYS A 65 -7.85 5.02 15.01
N PHE A 66 -6.81 4.49 15.64
CA PHE A 66 -5.67 3.88 14.97
C PHE A 66 -5.52 2.39 15.34
N ASN A 67 -6.11 1.51 14.53
CA ASN A 67 -5.90 0.07 14.61
C ASN A 67 -4.99 -0.38 13.45
N GLU A 68 -3.68 -0.24 13.63
CA GLU A 68 -2.69 -0.56 12.58
C GLU A 68 -2.61 -2.06 12.25
N LYS A 69 -2.86 -2.94 13.22
CA LYS A 69 -2.87 -4.41 13.00
C LYS A 69 -4.00 -4.81 12.06
N ASN A 70 -5.23 -4.41 12.36
CA ASN A 70 -6.36 -4.68 11.46
C ASN A 70 -6.17 -4.01 10.09
N LEU A 71 -5.64 -2.78 10.07
CA LEU A 71 -5.43 -2.05 8.83
C LEU A 71 -4.40 -2.75 7.92
N ILE A 72 -3.28 -3.26 8.47
CA ILE A 72 -2.26 -3.91 7.64
C ILE A 72 -2.78 -5.22 7.05
N GLU A 73 -3.55 -6.00 7.80
CA GLU A 73 -4.19 -7.24 7.33
C GLU A 73 -5.15 -6.97 6.17
N LEU A 74 -6.06 -6.00 6.34
CA LEU A 74 -6.99 -5.60 5.27
C LEU A 74 -6.27 -5.12 4.01
N LYS A 75 -5.16 -4.38 4.16
CA LYS A 75 -4.36 -3.92 3.03
C LYS A 75 -3.67 -5.09 2.34
N ILE A 76 -3.10 -6.02 3.09
CA ILE A 76 -2.42 -7.19 2.54
C ILE A 76 -3.39 -8.06 1.77
N ASN A 77 -4.55 -8.40 2.35
CA ASN A 77 -5.56 -9.21 1.68
C ASN A 77 -5.96 -8.57 0.33
N SER A 78 -6.24 -7.26 0.33
CA SER A 78 -6.55 -6.53 -0.91
C SER A 78 -5.42 -6.53 -1.93
N LEU A 79 -4.15 -6.52 -1.49
CA LEU A 79 -3.00 -6.55 -2.39
C LEU A 79 -2.72 -7.96 -2.93
N ILE A 80 -2.95 -8.99 -2.12
CA ILE A 80 -2.87 -10.41 -2.50
C ILE A 80 -3.92 -10.71 -3.57
N GLU A 81 -5.18 -10.34 -3.35
CA GLU A 81 -6.26 -10.48 -4.32
C GLU A 81 -5.95 -9.78 -5.66
N LYS A 82 -5.22 -8.66 -5.60
CA LYS A 82 -4.80 -7.92 -6.79
C LYS A 82 -3.61 -8.55 -7.52
N GLY A 83 -2.98 -9.59 -6.97
CA GLY A 83 -1.79 -10.23 -7.50
C GLY A 83 -0.54 -9.34 -7.44
N TYR A 84 -0.38 -8.54 -6.39
CA TYR A 84 0.82 -7.72 -6.24
C TYR A 84 1.98 -8.59 -5.77
N SER A 85 3.15 -8.47 -6.38
CA SER A 85 4.34 -9.19 -5.90
C SER A 85 4.69 -8.77 -4.47
N LEU A 86 5.35 -9.66 -3.72
CA LEU A 86 5.82 -9.35 -2.35
C LEU A 86 6.65 -8.07 -2.28
N LYS A 87 7.50 -7.82 -3.29
CA LYS A 87 8.26 -6.57 -3.42
C LYS A 87 7.34 -5.35 -3.50
N LYS A 88 6.29 -5.42 -4.32
CA LYS A 88 5.33 -4.33 -4.50
C LYS A 88 4.42 -4.16 -3.28
N ILE A 89 4.02 -5.25 -2.62
CA ILE A 89 3.31 -5.23 -1.34
C ILE A 89 4.14 -4.45 -0.32
N LYS A 90 5.41 -4.83 -0.10
CA LYS A 90 6.32 -4.15 0.82
C LYS A 90 6.42 -2.65 0.54
N ILE A 91 6.68 -2.27 -0.70
CA ILE A 91 6.76 -0.85 -1.12
C ILE A 91 5.45 -0.11 -0.81
N THR A 92 4.31 -0.74 -1.07
CA THR A 92 2.99 -0.14 -0.82
C THR A 92 2.76 0.08 0.67
N LEU A 93 3.09 -0.91 1.52
CA LEU A 93 2.94 -0.80 2.97
C LEU A 93 3.90 0.22 3.58
N VAL A 94 5.17 0.28 3.13
CA VAL A 94 6.13 1.31 3.55
C VAL A 94 5.59 2.72 3.30
N ARG A 95 4.96 2.96 2.14
CA ARG A 95 4.36 4.28 1.80
C ARG A 95 3.17 4.65 2.68
N LEU A 96 2.55 3.67 3.35
CA LEU A 96 1.47 3.89 4.30
C LEU A 96 1.99 4.20 5.71
N SER A 97 3.30 4.18 5.94
CA SER A 97 3.94 4.58 7.20
C SER A 97 3.45 3.74 8.40
N PHE A 98 3.39 2.42 8.26
CA PHE A 98 3.12 1.52 9.38
C PHE A 98 4.24 1.55 10.41
N ASN A 99 3.92 1.23 11.67
CA ASN A 99 4.92 0.91 12.67
C ASN A 99 5.88 -0.17 12.13
N LYS A 100 7.18 0.02 12.36
CA LYS A 100 8.24 -0.84 11.81
C LYS A 100 8.11 -2.29 12.27
N GLU A 101 7.82 -2.53 13.54
CA GLU A 101 7.68 -3.89 14.09
C GLU A 101 6.49 -4.63 13.48
N ILE A 102 5.36 -3.93 13.32
CA ILE A 102 4.16 -4.47 12.65
C ILE A 102 4.51 -4.81 11.19
N LEU A 103 5.16 -3.90 10.47
CA LEU A 103 5.56 -4.13 9.09
C LEU A 103 6.53 -5.31 8.95
N ASP A 104 7.59 -5.34 9.76
CA ASP A 104 8.67 -6.33 9.65
C ASP A 104 8.17 -7.73 10.01
N SER A 105 7.39 -7.87 11.09
CA SER A 105 6.77 -9.15 11.47
C SER A 105 5.82 -9.64 10.37
N THR A 106 4.96 -8.75 9.86
CA THR A 106 4.00 -9.10 8.83
C THR A 106 4.68 -9.49 7.51
N MET A 107 5.69 -8.74 7.08
CA MET A 107 6.44 -9.08 5.87
C MET A 107 7.20 -10.39 6.03
N SER A 108 7.79 -10.66 7.20
CA SER A 108 8.48 -11.93 7.48
C SER A 108 7.52 -13.12 7.34
N ASN A 109 6.30 -13.01 7.86
CA ASN A 109 5.26 -14.04 7.70
C ASN A 109 4.84 -14.25 6.25
N LEU A 110 4.81 -13.19 5.43
CA LEU A 110 4.52 -13.32 4.00
C LEU A 110 5.68 -13.99 3.25
N TYR A 111 6.94 -13.68 3.60
CA TYR A 111 8.11 -14.26 2.95
C TYR A 111 8.35 -15.73 3.32
N SER A 112 7.91 -16.17 4.50
CA SER A 112 8.01 -17.57 4.92
C SER A 112 6.96 -18.47 4.26
N ASN A 113 5.94 -17.91 3.61
CA ASN A 113 4.97 -18.69 2.86
C ASN A 113 5.50 -19.03 1.46
N GLU A 114 5.95 -20.27 1.28
CA GLU A 114 6.54 -20.77 0.04
C GLU A 114 5.57 -20.76 -1.15
N SER A 115 4.27 -21.00 -0.92
CA SER A 115 3.27 -21.03 -1.99
C SER A 115 2.80 -19.65 -2.42
N LEU A 116 2.88 -18.65 -1.53
CA LEU A 116 2.28 -17.34 -1.73
C LEU A 116 2.76 -16.64 -3.00
N ASN A 117 4.03 -16.79 -3.37
CA ASN A 117 4.54 -16.15 -4.60
C ASN A 117 3.82 -16.70 -5.85
N TYR A 118 3.56 -18.00 -5.89
CA TYR A 118 2.78 -18.62 -6.95
C TYR A 118 1.34 -18.14 -6.93
N ASP A 119 0.70 -18.07 -5.76
CA ASP A 119 -0.68 -17.58 -5.60
C ASP A 119 -0.82 -16.13 -6.09
N LEU A 120 0.17 -15.28 -5.81
CA LEU A 120 0.21 -13.89 -6.28
C LEU A 120 0.35 -13.80 -7.80
N MET A 121 1.17 -14.67 -8.41
CA MET A 121 1.31 -14.77 -9.86
C MET A 121 0.01 -15.24 -10.52
N GLU A 122 -0.65 -16.23 -9.92
CA GLU A 122 -1.95 -16.76 -10.36
C GLU A 122 -3.04 -15.69 -10.31
N ASN A 123 -3.16 -14.98 -9.17
CA ASN A 123 -4.10 -13.87 -9.02
C ASN A 123 -3.83 -12.76 -10.05
N PHE A 124 -2.56 -12.42 -10.28
CA PHE A 124 -2.19 -11.42 -11.27
C PHE A 124 -2.59 -11.87 -12.68
N PHE A 125 -2.30 -13.12 -13.03
CA PHE A 125 -2.61 -13.70 -14.33
C PHE A 125 -4.12 -13.67 -14.61
N ASN A 126 -4.91 -14.18 -13.67
CA ASN A 126 -6.36 -14.32 -13.81
C ASN A 126 -7.07 -12.97 -13.90
N ARG A 127 -6.56 -11.95 -13.21
CA ARG A 127 -7.15 -10.60 -13.26
C ARG A 127 -6.98 -9.94 -14.62
N SER A 128 -5.86 -10.18 -15.29
CA SER A 128 -5.60 -9.62 -16.61
C SER A 128 -6.26 -10.45 -17.69
N LYS A 129 -7.51 -10.07 -18.03
CA LYS A 129 -8.28 -10.57 -19.18
C LYS A 129 -7.50 -10.59 -20.52
N MET A 130 -6.41 -9.81 -20.61
CA MET A 130 -5.50 -9.79 -21.77
C MET A 130 -4.71 -11.09 -21.99
N PHE A 131 -4.45 -11.89 -20.95
CA PHE A 131 -3.58 -13.07 -21.11
C PHE A 131 -4.31 -14.28 -21.69
N ILE A 132 -5.63 -14.37 -21.47
CA ILE A 132 -6.44 -15.50 -21.92
C ILE A 132 -6.67 -15.45 -23.44
N ASN A 133 -6.78 -14.26 -24.04
CA ASN A 133 -7.12 -14.12 -25.47
C ASN A 133 -5.89 -14.01 -26.41
N ASN A 134 -4.70 -13.68 -25.89
CA ASN A 134 -3.52 -13.36 -26.71
C ASN A 134 -2.34 -14.35 -26.56
N ALA A 135 -2.46 -15.40 -25.74
CA ALA A 135 -1.31 -16.25 -25.40
C ALA A 135 -0.78 -17.16 -26.52
N LEU A 136 -1.35 -17.15 -27.73
CA LEU A 136 -1.03 -18.11 -28.78
C LEU A 136 0.14 -17.68 -29.72
N LYS A 137 0.74 -16.50 -29.54
CA LYS A 137 1.88 -16.04 -30.38
C LYS A 137 3.12 -15.72 -29.54
N LYS A 138 4.31 -16.08 -30.04
CA LYS A 138 5.62 -15.90 -29.38
C LYS A 138 5.91 -14.45 -28.94
N ASN A 139 5.48 -13.46 -29.72
CA ASN A 139 5.61 -12.03 -29.37
C ASN A 139 4.77 -11.61 -28.16
N ASP A 140 3.72 -12.37 -27.82
CA ASP A 140 2.86 -12.08 -26.68
C ASP A 140 3.45 -12.67 -25.39
N PHE A 141 4.17 -13.80 -25.44
CA PHE A 141 4.87 -14.36 -24.27
C PHE A 141 5.86 -13.37 -23.64
N LYS A 142 6.77 -12.78 -24.44
CA LYS A 142 7.75 -11.80 -23.92
C LYS A 142 7.07 -10.57 -23.33
N LYS A 143 5.97 -10.10 -23.93
CA LYS A 143 5.17 -8.98 -23.39
C LYS A 143 4.53 -9.35 -22.04
N ILE A 144 4.01 -10.56 -21.91
CA ILE A 144 3.42 -11.07 -20.66
C ILE A 144 4.50 -11.18 -19.59
N LEU A 145 5.64 -11.82 -19.89
CA LEU A 145 6.77 -11.92 -18.97
C LEU A 145 7.25 -10.55 -18.49
N ASN A 146 7.40 -9.58 -19.40
CA ASN A 146 7.78 -8.21 -19.03
C ASN A 146 6.75 -7.55 -18.09
N LYS A 147 5.45 -7.85 -18.23
CA LYS A 147 4.43 -7.34 -17.29
C LYS A 147 4.60 -7.94 -15.90
N PHE A 148 4.95 -9.21 -15.77
CA PHE A 148 5.25 -9.84 -14.47
C PHE A 148 6.48 -9.20 -13.82
N VAL A 149 7.57 -9.04 -14.58
CA VAL A 149 8.79 -8.38 -14.10
C VAL A 149 8.51 -6.94 -13.66
N ASN A 150 7.75 -6.18 -14.45
CA ASN A 150 7.34 -4.81 -14.11
C ASN A 150 6.39 -4.75 -12.89
N MET A 151 5.62 -5.81 -12.64
CA MET A 151 4.84 -5.94 -11.40
C MET A 151 5.74 -6.22 -10.18
N GLY A 152 7.00 -6.58 -10.41
CA GLY A 152 8.02 -6.82 -9.39
C GLY A 152 8.17 -8.29 -9.02
N PHE A 153 7.75 -9.22 -9.87
CA PHE A 153 8.05 -10.64 -9.73
C PHE A 153 9.47 -10.95 -10.24
N GLU A 154 10.11 -11.98 -9.70
CA GLU A 154 11.42 -12.44 -10.14
C GLU A 154 11.34 -13.03 -11.56
N TYR A 155 12.33 -12.73 -12.41
CA TYR A 155 12.33 -13.13 -13.81
C TYR A 155 12.21 -14.65 -13.99
N ASN A 156 13.10 -15.44 -13.35
CA ASN A 156 13.13 -16.90 -13.50
C ASN A 156 11.82 -17.55 -13.01
N LYS A 157 11.33 -17.15 -11.83
CA LYS A 157 10.05 -17.65 -11.31
C LYS A 157 8.86 -17.31 -12.22
N SER A 158 8.86 -16.11 -12.79
CA SER A 158 7.82 -15.69 -13.74
C SER A 158 7.88 -16.50 -15.03
N LEU A 159 9.09 -16.76 -15.54
CA LEU A 159 9.32 -17.59 -16.72
C LEU A 159 8.77 -19.01 -16.49
N ASP A 160 9.15 -19.64 -15.38
CA ASP A 160 8.72 -20.99 -15.02
C ASP A 160 7.21 -21.08 -14.83
N PHE A 161 6.61 -20.11 -14.13
CA PHE A 161 5.17 -20.00 -13.96
C PHE A 161 4.45 -19.94 -15.32
N LEU A 162 4.88 -19.03 -16.20
CA LEU A 162 4.22 -18.82 -17.49
C LEU A 162 4.39 -20.00 -18.45
N LYS A 163 5.58 -20.64 -18.47
CA LYS A 163 5.82 -21.86 -19.25
C LYS A 163 4.83 -22.97 -18.85
N LYS A 164 4.68 -23.20 -17.54
CA LYS A 164 3.73 -24.17 -16.99
C LYS A 164 2.28 -23.78 -17.30
N LYS A 165 1.92 -22.51 -17.09
CA LYS A 165 0.53 -22.04 -17.22
C LYS A 165 0.02 -22.02 -18.66
N LEU A 166 0.90 -21.73 -19.61
CA LEU A 166 0.56 -21.59 -21.03
C LEU A 166 0.94 -22.82 -21.87
N ASN A 167 1.46 -23.89 -21.25
CA ASN A 167 1.99 -25.08 -21.93
C ASN A 167 3.03 -24.75 -23.02
N PHE A 168 3.83 -23.70 -22.81
CA PHE A 168 4.90 -23.29 -23.74
C PHE A 168 6.20 -24.00 -23.36
N TYR A 169 6.52 -25.10 -24.05
CA TYR A 169 7.77 -25.85 -23.84
C TYR A 169 8.92 -25.40 -24.77
N ASP A 170 8.65 -24.61 -25.82
CA ASP A 170 9.62 -24.20 -26.84
C ASP A 170 10.22 -22.78 -26.63
N TYR A 171 10.82 -22.53 -25.45
CA TYR A 171 11.64 -21.32 -25.24
C TYR A 171 13.08 -21.73 -24.91
N PRO A 172 14.04 -21.55 -25.84
CA PRO A 172 15.46 -21.78 -25.57
C PRO A 172 16.00 -20.82 -24.51
#